data_AF-A0A7S1M363-F1
#
_entry.id   AF-A0A7S1M363-F1
#
_cell.length_a   1.000
_cell.length_b   1.000
_cell.length_c   1.000
_cell.angle_alpha   90.00
_cell.angle_beta   90.00
_cell.angle_gamma   90.00
#
_symmetry.space_group_name_H-M   'P 1'
#
loop_
_entity.id
_entity.type
_entity.pdbx_description
1 polymer ?
#
loop_
_entity_poly.entity_id
_entity_poly.type
_entity_poly.pdbx_seq_one_letter_code
_entity_poly.pdbx_strand_id
1 'polypeptide(L)'
;RIARRGLRLRGLPLFSLGEPWQDVADGSGRLALRLFEPRYVELARRALPPRGEGRFGYWEGAPRAGSAGVLAQVEDFSWPRGREGAGPVLVTARAARRFRILAVRGEEVAPGLPPLLVASVQLLAEEDLMRGFGREAWDFWMREEAGGGVPRRRLDGVAAGTQLIAKRGAPIFESPDSWSASGAVLPGARVVAAGPPRVVEGYLMVPVAPAGAVELTLFSPEGAPAPGAEEGGLPSEEDVRAVLESLQTRTVSAGDGEAHGRRRGRGKGRH
;
A
#
# COMPACT_ATOMS: atom_id res chain seq x y z
N ARG A 1 9.84 5.10 -25.47
CA ARG A 1 9.28 5.19 -24.10
C ARG A 1 10.33 5.87 -23.22
N ILE A 2 10.13 7.12 -22.81
CA ILE A 2 11.09 7.84 -21.96
C ILE A 2 10.95 7.28 -20.54
N ALA A 3 11.97 6.59 -20.03
CA ALA A 3 11.97 6.13 -18.65
C ALA A 3 12.03 7.34 -17.72
N ARG A 4 10.93 7.62 -17.01
CA ARG A 4 10.90 8.67 -15.97
C ARG A 4 11.90 8.27 -14.90
N ARG A 5 13.00 9.03 -14.77
CA ARG A 5 13.96 8.83 -13.68
C ARG A 5 13.28 9.27 -12.39
N GLY A 6 12.98 8.32 -11.50
CA GLY A 6 12.44 8.64 -10.17
C GLY A 6 13.35 9.60 -9.40
N LEU A 7 12.76 10.44 -8.55
CA LEU A 7 13.48 11.41 -7.73
C LEU A 7 14.47 10.68 -6.80
N ARG A 8 15.73 11.12 -6.77
CA ARG A 8 16.76 10.54 -5.91
C ARG A 8 17.10 11.50 -4.79
N LEU A 9 17.08 11.01 -3.56
CA LEU A 9 17.55 11.75 -2.39
C LEU A 9 18.91 11.18 -1.97
N ARG A 10 19.84 12.06 -1.63
CA ARG A 10 21.16 11.68 -1.11
C ARG A 10 21.25 12.13 0.34
N GLY A 11 21.90 11.33 1.17
CA GLY A 11 22.12 11.72 2.56
C GLY A 11 20.88 11.63 3.44
N LEU A 12 19.87 10.85 3.06
CA LEU A 12 18.64 10.70 3.86
C LEU A 12 18.99 9.95 5.16
N PRO A 13 18.87 10.58 6.34
CA PRO A 13 19.14 9.89 7.59
C PRO A 13 18.03 8.86 7.84
N LEU A 14 18.43 7.68 8.32
CA LEU A 14 17.55 6.55 8.49
C LEU A 14 17.22 6.34 9.99
N PHE A 15 15.97 5.97 10.28
CA PHE A 15 15.48 5.53 11.61
C PHE A 15 14.74 4.20 11.53
N SER A 16 14.87 3.35 12.56
CA SER A 16 14.15 2.07 12.64
C SER A 16 13.88 1.68 14.09
N LEU A 17 12.72 1.07 14.30
CA LEU A 17 12.35 0.38 15.54
C LEU A 17 12.48 -1.15 15.39
N GLY A 18 12.95 -1.64 14.24
CA GLY A 18 12.97 -3.08 13.90
C GLY A 18 11.62 -3.63 13.43
N GLU A 19 10.53 -2.90 13.66
CA GLU A 19 9.18 -3.26 13.28
C GLU A 19 8.69 -2.51 12.03
N PRO A 20 7.71 -3.05 11.30
CA PRO A 20 7.08 -2.34 10.20
C PRO A 20 6.43 -1.01 10.58
N TRP A 21 6.42 -0.04 9.66
CA TRP A 21 5.85 1.30 9.95
C TRP A 21 4.42 1.21 10.49
N GLN A 22 3.60 0.33 9.91
CA GLN A 22 2.20 0.14 10.28
C GLN A 22 2.01 -0.46 11.68
N ASP A 23 3.00 -1.16 12.22
CA ASP A 23 2.90 -1.77 13.55
C ASP A 23 3.26 -0.75 14.65
N VAL A 24 4.05 0.26 14.29
CA VAL A 24 4.52 1.31 15.21
C VAL A 24 3.75 2.64 15.08
N ALA A 25 3.05 2.85 13.97
CA ALA A 25 2.21 4.02 13.76
C ALA A 25 0.83 3.82 14.42
N ASP A 26 0.22 4.92 14.86
CA ASP A 26 -1.14 4.91 15.38
C ASP A 26 -2.19 4.69 14.27
N GLY A 27 -3.47 4.59 14.65
CA GLY A 27 -4.58 4.42 13.71
C GLY A 27 -4.77 5.57 12.70
N SER A 28 -4.07 6.70 12.87
CA SER A 28 -4.05 7.82 11.93
C SER A 28 -2.80 7.83 11.02
N GLY A 29 -1.99 6.77 11.10
CA GLY A 29 -0.74 6.62 10.37
C GLY A 29 0.39 7.53 10.87
N ARG A 30 0.29 8.03 12.11
CA ARG A 30 1.30 8.89 12.74
C ARG A 30 2.20 8.08 13.67
N LEU A 31 3.49 8.37 13.60
CA LEU A 31 4.52 7.80 14.45
C LEU A 31 5.03 8.89 15.40
N ALA A 32 4.81 8.69 16.70
CA ALA A 32 5.34 9.56 17.75
C ALA A 32 6.64 8.97 18.32
N LEU A 33 7.72 9.74 18.27
CA LEU A 33 9.06 9.31 18.66
C LEU A 33 9.62 10.21 19.75
N ARG A 34 10.31 9.58 20.70
CA ARG A 34 11.20 10.26 21.66
C ARG A 34 12.63 9.86 21.36
N LEU A 35 13.34 10.69 20.62
CA LEU A 35 14.71 10.43 20.20
C LEU A 35 15.68 10.90 21.27
N PHE A 36 16.36 9.99 21.95
CA PHE A 36 17.31 10.32 23.02
C PHE A 36 18.73 9.80 22.77
N GLU A 37 18.89 8.77 21.92
CA GLU A 37 20.22 8.29 21.55
C GLU A 37 20.97 9.35 20.73
N PRO A 38 22.29 9.56 20.94
CA PRO A 38 23.05 10.60 20.25
C PRO A 38 22.92 10.57 18.73
N ARG A 39 22.95 9.37 18.11
CA ARG A 39 22.76 9.21 16.65
C ARG A 39 21.39 9.68 16.16
N TYR A 40 20.33 9.51 16.96
CA TYR A 40 18.97 9.89 16.59
C TYR A 40 18.66 11.34 16.95
N VAL A 41 19.29 11.90 17.97
CA VAL A 41 19.32 13.35 18.20
C VAL A 41 20.00 14.04 17.01
N GLU A 42 21.10 13.49 16.50
CA GLU A 42 21.77 14.01 15.30
C GLU A 42 20.92 13.84 14.03
N LEU A 43 20.20 12.71 13.89
CA LEU A 43 19.17 12.57 12.85
C LEU A 43 18.17 13.72 12.91
N ALA A 44 17.64 14.02 14.09
CA ALA A 44 16.67 15.08 14.29
C ALA A 44 17.25 16.45 13.89
N ARG A 45 18.49 16.76 14.29
CA ARG A 45 19.15 18.03 13.89
C ARG A 45 19.30 18.19 12.37
N ARG A 46 19.47 17.09 11.64
CA ARG A 46 19.62 17.09 10.17
C ARG A 46 18.30 17.08 9.44
N ALA A 47 17.31 16.37 10.00
CA ALA A 47 16.00 16.21 9.38
C ALA A 47 15.09 17.40 9.66
N LEU A 48 15.17 18.03 10.84
CA LEU A 48 14.22 19.05 11.28
C LEU A 48 14.62 20.47 10.84
N PRO A 49 13.65 21.37 10.63
CA PRO A 49 13.92 22.79 10.45
C PRO A 49 14.71 23.38 11.64
N PRO A 50 15.57 24.39 11.42
CA PRO A 50 15.74 25.13 10.16
C PRO A 50 16.70 24.48 9.15
N ARG A 51 17.45 23.44 9.54
CA ARG A 51 18.52 22.88 8.70
C ARG A 51 18.01 21.83 7.71
N GLY A 52 16.99 21.08 8.10
CA GLY A 52 16.41 19.99 7.30
C GLY A 52 15.05 20.32 6.70
N GLU A 53 14.61 19.44 5.80
CA GLU A 53 13.31 19.53 5.09
C GLU A 53 12.12 18.97 5.90
N GLY A 54 12.32 18.63 7.17
CA GLY A 54 11.34 17.91 7.99
C GLY A 54 11.15 16.46 7.54
N ARG A 55 12.19 15.78 7.05
CA ARG A 55 12.07 14.42 6.48
C ARG A 55 13.19 13.49 6.93
N PHE A 56 12.83 12.24 7.16
CA PHE A 56 13.79 11.14 7.39
C PHE A 56 13.28 9.85 6.76
N GLY A 57 14.16 8.87 6.58
CA GLY A 57 13.77 7.56 6.09
C GLY A 57 13.49 6.60 7.24
N TYR A 58 12.29 6.04 7.31
CA TYR A 58 11.99 4.90 8.15
C TYR A 58 12.29 3.60 7.39
N TRP A 59 12.91 2.63 8.06
CA TRP A 59 13.20 1.34 7.47
C TRP A 59 12.92 0.18 8.43
N GLU A 60 12.73 -1.01 7.87
CA GLU A 60 12.42 -2.24 8.60
C GLU A 60 13.64 -3.18 8.54
N GLY A 61 14.02 -3.79 9.68
CA GLY A 61 15.12 -4.75 9.74
C GLY A 61 16.53 -4.17 9.55
N ALA A 62 17.37 -4.83 8.75
CA ALA A 62 18.73 -4.37 8.45
C ALA A 62 18.79 -3.66 7.08
N PRO A 63 19.20 -2.39 7.00
CA PRO A 63 19.11 -1.63 5.76
C PRO A 63 20.22 -2.07 4.79
N ARG A 64 19.82 -2.39 3.55
CA ARG A 64 20.73 -2.85 2.48
C ARG A 64 20.34 -2.26 1.14
N ALA A 65 21.28 -2.19 0.20
CA ALA A 65 20.97 -1.79 -1.17
C ALA A 65 19.85 -2.70 -1.73
N GLY A 66 18.86 -2.08 -2.35
CA GLY A 66 17.69 -2.74 -2.90
C GLY A 66 16.49 -2.82 -1.96
N SER A 67 16.66 -2.69 -0.64
CA SER A 67 15.54 -2.76 0.31
C SER A 67 14.63 -1.53 0.21
N ALA A 68 13.38 -1.68 0.63
CA ALA A 68 12.40 -0.60 0.64
C ALA A 68 12.31 0.07 2.02
N GLY A 69 11.76 1.29 2.04
CA GLY A 69 11.44 2.01 3.27
C GLY A 69 10.35 3.06 3.04
N VAL A 70 10.03 3.78 4.11
CA VAL A 70 9.01 4.84 4.14
C VAL A 70 9.68 6.17 4.39
N LEU A 71 9.53 7.12 3.47
CA LEU A 71 9.89 8.51 3.70
C LEU A 71 8.88 9.10 4.69
N ALA A 72 9.34 9.37 5.90
CA ALA A 72 8.55 9.98 6.95
C ALA A 72 8.65 11.50 6.84
N GLN A 73 7.51 12.17 6.82
CA GLN A 73 7.38 13.63 6.88
C GLN A 73 7.04 14.02 8.32
N VAL A 74 7.89 14.84 8.93
CA VAL A 74 7.66 15.39 10.25
C VAL A 74 6.53 16.42 10.18
N GLU A 75 5.55 16.26 11.06
CA GLU A 75 4.40 17.15 11.21
C GLU A 75 4.56 18.06 12.43
N ASP A 76 5.14 17.55 13.52
CA ASP A 76 5.39 18.32 14.74
C ASP A 76 6.70 17.87 15.41
N PHE A 77 7.38 18.79 16.09
CA PHE A 77 8.56 18.46 16.87
C PHE A 77 8.81 19.45 18.00
N SER A 78 9.44 18.99 19.08
CA SER A 78 9.89 19.87 20.16
C SER A 78 11.21 19.40 20.78
N TRP A 79 11.97 20.39 21.25
CA TRP A 79 13.20 20.22 22.02
C TRP A 79 12.88 20.54 23.49
N PRO A 80 12.42 19.57 24.30
CA PRO A 80 12.11 19.81 25.70
C PRO A 80 13.30 20.41 26.47
N ARG A 81 13.08 21.60 27.05
CA ARG A 81 13.99 22.42 27.89
C ARG A 81 15.47 22.01 27.84
N GLY A 82 16.17 22.52 26.83
CA GLY A 82 17.62 22.48 26.67
C GLY A 82 18.03 23.33 25.46
N ARG A 83 19.30 23.74 25.37
CA ARG A 83 19.85 24.26 24.11
C ARG A 83 19.61 23.22 23.01
N GLU A 84 19.31 23.68 21.80
CA GLU A 84 19.20 22.83 20.61
C GLU A 84 20.37 21.83 20.59
N GLY A 85 20.04 20.54 20.68
CA GLY A 85 21.02 19.47 20.68
C GLY A 85 21.53 18.95 22.03
N ALA A 86 21.07 19.43 23.19
CA ALA A 86 21.53 18.92 24.50
C ALA A 86 20.57 17.94 25.19
N GLY A 87 19.49 17.49 24.52
CA GLY A 87 18.46 16.67 25.13
C GLY A 87 17.66 15.84 24.14
N PRO A 88 16.68 15.06 24.64
CA PRO A 88 15.82 14.26 23.79
C PRO A 88 14.96 15.15 22.89
N VAL A 89 14.59 14.63 21.73
CA VAL A 89 13.70 15.30 20.76
C VAL A 89 12.39 14.54 20.69
N LEU A 90 11.29 15.25 20.80
CA LEU A 90 9.97 14.70 20.51
C LEU A 90 9.65 14.99 19.05
N VAL A 91 9.30 13.97 18.28
CA VAL A 91 9.01 14.08 16.85
C VAL A 91 7.71 13.31 16.56
N THR A 92 6.77 13.96 15.89
CA THR A 92 5.60 13.31 15.30
C THR A 92 5.75 13.34 13.80
N ALA A 93 5.69 12.18 13.16
CA ALA A 93 5.85 12.06 11.72
C ALA A 93 4.76 11.19 11.09
N ARG A 94 4.48 11.41 9.82
CA ARG A 94 3.53 10.65 9.01
C ARG A 94 4.24 10.03 7.80
N ALA A 95 3.78 8.86 7.36
CA ALA A 95 4.24 8.27 6.12
C ALA A 95 3.89 9.18 4.93
N ALA A 96 4.89 9.61 4.15
CA ALA A 96 4.67 10.47 2.99
C ALA A 96 4.82 9.72 1.66
N ARG A 97 5.91 8.96 1.49
CA ARG A 97 6.21 8.23 0.25
C ARG A 97 6.97 6.94 0.55
N ARG A 98 7.03 6.01 -0.39
CA ARG A 98 7.97 4.88 -0.32
C ARG A 98 9.26 5.19 -1.08
N PHE A 99 10.34 4.60 -0.63
CA PHE A 99 11.62 4.67 -1.32
C PHE A 99 12.28 3.30 -1.41
N ARG A 100 13.24 3.19 -2.34
CA ARG A 100 14.19 2.09 -2.42
C ARG A 100 15.58 2.59 -2.06
N ILE A 101 16.26 1.86 -1.19
CA ILE A 101 17.65 2.13 -0.82
C ILE A 101 18.56 1.78 -2.00
N LEU A 102 19.38 2.73 -2.43
CA LEU A 102 20.41 2.52 -3.45
C LEU A 102 21.76 2.19 -2.81
N ALA A 103 22.08 2.87 -1.72
CA ALA A 103 23.29 2.67 -0.93
C ALA A 103 23.06 3.13 0.51
N VAL A 104 23.73 2.48 1.46
CA VAL A 104 23.71 2.82 2.89
C VAL A 104 25.14 2.98 3.37
N ARG A 105 25.38 3.93 4.27
CA ARG A 105 26.63 4.07 5.00
C ARG A 105 26.35 4.46 6.45
N GLY A 106 27.23 4.06 7.35
CA GLY A 106 27.22 4.54 8.73
C GLY A 106 28.05 5.81 8.88
N GLU A 107 27.58 6.72 9.71
CA GLU A 107 28.34 7.88 10.19
C GLU A 107 28.49 7.80 11.70
N GLU A 108 29.73 7.85 12.17
CA GLU A 108 30.02 7.91 13.60
C GLU A 108 29.64 9.30 14.13
N VAL A 109 28.65 9.34 15.03
CA VAL A 109 28.19 10.58 15.68
C VAL A 109 28.88 10.80 17.02
N ALA A 110 29.21 9.71 17.70
CA ALA A 110 29.92 9.73 18.97
C ALA A 110 30.84 8.50 19.06
N PRO A 111 32.07 8.65 19.60
CA PRO A 111 33.04 7.57 19.68
C PRO A 111 32.50 6.32 20.36
N GLY A 112 32.63 5.17 19.70
CA GLY A 112 32.26 3.87 20.27
C GLY A 112 30.76 3.62 20.41
N LEU A 113 29.90 4.52 19.92
CA LEU A 113 28.45 4.31 19.86
C LEU A 113 27.99 3.84 18.47
N PRO A 114 26.82 3.20 18.35
CA PRO A 114 26.28 2.82 17.06
C PRO A 114 26.19 4.02 16.10
N PRO A 115 26.54 3.86 14.82
CA PRO A 115 26.53 4.97 13.87
C PRO A 115 25.09 5.40 13.52
N LEU A 116 24.95 6.64 13.06
CA LEU A 116 23.78 7.08 12.33
C LEU A 116 23.85 6.51 10.91
N LEU A 117 22.82 5.77 10.50
CA LEU A 117 22.74 5.27 9.14
C LEU A 117 22.19 6.34 8.21
N VAL A 118 22.84 6.50 7.08
CA VAL A 118 22.49 7.48 6.05
C VAL A 118 22.44 6.80 4.69
N ALA A 119 21.40 7.06 3.92
CA ALA A 119 21.18 6.40 2.65
C ALA A 119 21.08 7.36 1.46
N SER A 120 21.48 6.83 0.30
CA SER A 120 21.00 7.34 -0.99
C SER A 120 19.79 6.51 -1.38
N VAL A 121 18.67 7.18 -1.66
CA VAL A 121 17.40 6.50 -1.94
C VAL A 121 16.81 6.99 -3.25
N GLN A 122 16.02 6.12 -3.89
CA GLN A 122 15.15 6.48 -4.99
C GLN A 122 13.72 6.49 -4.48
N LEU A 123 13.05 7.63 -4.55
CA LEU A 123 11.62 7.69 -4.27
C LEU A 123 10.88 6.93 -5.35
N LEU A 124 10.00 6.05 -4.93
CA LEU A 124 9.10 5.35 -5.82
C LEU A 124 8.00 6.35 -6.22
N ALA A 125 7.74 6.47 -7.52
CA ALA A 125 6.56 7.21 -7.94
C ALA A 125 5.33 6.50 -7.40
N GLU A 126 4.26 7.25 -7.12
CA GLU A 126 2.98 6.62 -6.82
C GLU A 126 2.60 5.66 -7.95
N GLU A 127 2.83 6.06 -9.20
CA GLU A 127 2.70 5.20 -10.40
C GLU A 127 3.55 3.91 -10.36
N ASP A 128 4.74 3.93 -9.75
CA ASP A 128 5.61 2.75 -9.59
C ASP A 128 5.13 1.85 -8.44
N LEU A 129 4.44 2.43 -7.45
CA LEU A 129 3.65 1.68 -6.46
C LEU A 129 2.37 1.12 -7.10
N MET A 130 1.83 1.80 -8.11
CA MET A 130 0.59 1.47 -8.82
C MET A 130 0.80 0.49 -9.98
N ARG A 131 2.05 0.29 -10.43
CA ARG A 131 2.40 -0.77 -11.39
C ARG A 131 2.73 -2.06 -10.64
N GLY A 132 1.71 -2.89 -10.48
CA GLY A 132 1.82 -4.25 -9.94
C GLY A 132 1.08 -4.44 -8.62
N PHE A 133 1.49 -5.47 -7.90
CA PHE A 133 0.81 -6.01 -6.70
C PHE A 133 0.79 -5.06 -5.48
N GLY A 134 1.60 -4.00 -5.50
CA GLY A 134 1.70 -3.01 -4.42
C GLY A 134 0.45 -2.13 -4.21
N ARG A 135 -0.39 -1.91 -5.24
CA ARG A 135 -1.59 -1.06 -5.12
C ARG A 135 -2.68 -1.71 -4.26
N GLU A 136 -3.02 -2.96 -4.51
CA GLU A 136 -4.08 -3.62 -3.74
C GLU A 136 -3.67 -3.84 -2.30
N ALA A 137 -2.38 -4.09 -2.06
CA ALA A 137 -1.82 -4.01 -0.73
C ALA A 137 -2.00 -2.59 -0.17
N TRP A 138 -1.49 -1.55 -0.83
CA TRP A 138 -1.55 -0.16 -0.34
C TRP A 138 -2.98 0.37 -0.11
N ASP A 139 -3.91 0.16 -1.04
CA ASP A 139 -5.32 0.53 -0.92
C ASP A 139 -6.06 -0.32 0.13
N PHE A 140 -5.57 -1.53 0.44
CA PHE A 140 -6.01 -2.35 1.57
C PHE A 140 -5.40 -1.87 2.89
N TRP A 141 -4.16 -1.36 2.87
CA TRP A 141 -3.42 -0.84 4.03
C TRP A 141 -3.84 0.59 4.43
N MET A 142 -4.30 1.42 3.48
CA MET A 142 -4.62 2.84 3.68
C MET A 142 -6.13 3.13 3.70
N ARG A 143 -7.00 2.11 3.59
CA ARG A 143 -8.44 2.32 3.73
C ARG A 143 -8.72 2.58 5.21
N GLU A 144 -8.95 3.84 5.56
CA GLU A 144 -9.53 4.24 6.85
C GLU A 144 -10.91 3.57 6.99
N GLU A 145 -10.96 2.41 7.61
CA GLU A 145 -12.15 2.05 8.36
C GLU A 145 -11.95 2.60 9.77
N ALA A 146 -12.96 3.33 10.27
CA ALA A 146 -12.99 4.10 11.50
C ALA A 146 -12.88 3.24 12.79
N GLY A 147 -12.00 2.25 12.81
CA GLY A 147 -11.85 1.22 13.83
C GLY A 147 -10.56 0.41 13.68
N GLY A 148 -9.42 1.07 13.46
CA GLY A 148 -8.08 0.69 13.95
C GLY A 148 -7.68 -0.79 14.01
N GLY A 149 -7.83 -1.55 12.92
CA GLY A 149 -7.24 -2.88 12.81
C GLY A 149 -7.07 -3.29 11.35
N VAL A 150 -5.95 -3.93 11.02
CA VAL A 150 -5.83 -4.72 9.79
C VAL A 150 -7.09 -5.61 9.69
N PRO A 151 -7.72 -5.83 8.52
CA PRO A 151 -8.82 -6.76 8.40
C PRO A 151 -8.38 -8.19 8.75
N ARG A 152 -8.31 -8.51 10.05
CA ARG A 152 -8.00 -9.82 10.64
C ARG A 152 -8.83 -10.92 9.99
N ARG A 153 -10.05 -10.56 9.55
CA ARG A 153 -10.99 -11.44 8.83
C ARG A 153 -10.39 -12.20 7.63
N ARG A 154 -9.35 -11.71 6.95
CA ARG A 154 -8.68 -12.50 5.88
C ARG A 154 -7.49 -13.34 6.36
N LEU A 155 -6.89 -13.00 7.49
CA LEU A 155 -5.83 -13.80 8.10
C LEU A 155 -6.39 -15.05 8.77
N ASP A 156 -7.55 -14.91 9.42
CA ASP A 156 -8.12 -15.95 10.28
C ASP A 156 -8.63 -17.19 9.52
N GLY A 157 -8.72 -17.12 8.18
CA GLY A 157 -9.23 -18.21 7.32
C GLY A 157 -8.17 -18.98 6.52
N VAL A 158 -6.91 -18.55 6.55
CA VAL A 158 -5.85 -19.20 5.76
C VAL A 158 -4.91 -19.95 6.69
N ALA A 159 -4.93 -21.28 6.59
CA ALA A 159 -4.07 -22.19 7.33
C ALA A 159 -3.49 -23.24 6.37
N ALA A 160 -2.61 -24.12 6.87
CA ALA A 160 -2.15 -25.26 6.09
C ALA A 160 -3.35 -26.08 5.59
N GLY A 161 -3.37 -26.38 4.28
CA GLY A 161 -4.46 -27.08 3.62
C GLY A 161 -5.51 -26.16 2.98
N THR A 162 -5.55 -24.85 3.28
CA THR A 162 -6.48 -23.93 2.64
C THR A 162 -6.18 -23.82 1.13
N GLN A 163 -7.19 -24.05 0.30
CA GLN A 163 -7.09 -23.83 -1.15
C GLN A 163 -7.21 -22.33 -1.45
N LEU A 164 -6.25 -21.83 -2.22
CA LEU A 164 -6.17 -20.46 -2.67
C LEU A 164 -6.28 -20.43 -4.19
N ILE A 165 -7.21 -19.64 -4.72
CA ILE A 165 -7.43 -19.47 -6.15
C ILE A 165 -6.79 -18.15 -6.58
N ALA A 166 -5.89 -18.23 -7.56
CA ALA A 166 -5.21 -17.06 -8.12
C ALA A 166 -6.24 -16.16 -8.83
N LYS A 167 -6.40 -14.91 -8.39
CA LYS A 167 -7.29 -13.94 -9.04
C LYS A 167 -6.72 -13.46 -10.39
N ARG A 168 -5.39 -13.51 -10.53
CA ARG A 168 -4.63 -13.16 -11.72
C ARG A 168 -3.30 -13.92 -11.73
N GLY A 169 -2.52 -13.76 -12.79
CA GLY A 169 -1.18 -14.35 -12.86
C GLY A 169 -0.32 -13.86 -11.70
N ALA A 170 0.30 -14.78 -10.96
CA ALA A 170 1.07 -14.46 -9.76
C ALA A 170 2.37 -15.27 -9.73
N PRO A 171 3.51 -14.66 -9.33
CA PRO A 171 4.75 -15.40 -9.16
C PRO A 171 4.66 -16.34 -7.94
N ILE A 172 5.36 -17.47 -8.03
CA ILE A 172 5.68 -18.31 -6.88
C ILE A 172 7.13 -18.00 -6.51
N PHE A 173 7.36 -17.52 -5.30
CA PHE A 173 8.67 -17.26 -4.73
C PHE A 173 9.24 -18.53 -4.11
N GLU A 174 10.56 -18.67 -4.04
CA GLU A 174 11.22 -19.84 -3.42
C GLU A 174 10.82 -20.06 -1.95
N SER A 175 10.58 -18.97 -1.23
CA SER A 175 10.10 -18.95 0.15
C SER A 175 9.45 -17.61 0.45
N PRO A 176 8.72 -17.45 1.56
CA PRO A 176 8.08 -16.17 1.88
C PRO A 176 9.06 -15.01 2.06
N ASP A 177 10.33 -15.28 2.36
CA ASP A 177 11.39 -14.28 2.59
C ASP A 177 12.32 -14.12 1.37
N SER A 178 12.05 -14.82 0.27
CA SER A 178 12.81 -14.74 -0.98
C SER A 178 12.10 -13.89 -2.03
N TRP A 179 12.89 -13.09 -2.74
CA TRP A 179 12.44 -12.32 -3.91
C TRP A 179 12.69 -13.04 -5.24
N SER A 180 13.30 -14.23 -5.20
CA SER A 180 13.54 -15.07 -6.36
C SER A 180 12.28 -15.86 -6.70
N ALA A 181 11.74 -15.65 -7.91
CA ALA A 181 10.61 -16.42 -8.40
C ALA A 181 11.07 -17.79 -8.92
N SER A 182 10.54 -18.87 -8.36
CA SER A 182 10.76 -20.25 -8.80
C SER A 182 9.74 -20.70 -9.85
N GLY A 183 8.64 -19.96 -10.00
CA GLY A 183 7.58 -20.25 -10.98
C GLY A 183 6.51 -19.17 -11.01
N ALA A 184 5.39 -19.48 -11.66
CA ALA A 184 4.21 -18.63 -11.69
C ALA A 184 2.94 -19.47 -11.79
N VAL A 185 1.85 -18.94 -11.23
CA VAL A 185 0.50 -19.49 -11.38
C VAL A 185 -0.30 -18.64 -12.36
N LEU A 186 -1.15 -19.29 -13.14
CA LEU A 186 -2.10 -18.63 -14.03
C LEU A 186 -3.35 -18.16 -13.26
N PRO A 187 -4.08 -17.14 -13.75
CA PRO A 187 -5.40 -16.81 -13.22
C PRO A 187 -6.32 -18.05 -13.15
N GLY A 188 -7.07 -18.18 -12.07
CA GLY A 188 -7.95 -19.31 -11.79
C GLY A 188 -7.24 -20.59 -11.31
N ALA A 189 -5.91 -20.65 -11.39
CA ALA A 189 -5.16 -21.79 -10.87
C ALA A 189 -5.23 -21.85 -9.33
N ARG A 190 -5.13 -23.06 -8.80
CA ARG A 190 -5.22 -23.36 -7.37
C ARG A 190 -3.85 -23.63 -6.80
N VAL A 191 -3.60 -23.12 -5.61
CA VAL A 191 -2.48 -23.52 -4.75
C VAL A 191 -3.01 -23.89 -3.39
N VAL A 192 -2.27 -24.75 -2.68
CA VAL A 192 -2.61 -25.15 -1.32
C VAL A 192 -1.65 -24.43 -0.39
N ALA A 193 -2.17 -23.68 0.57
CA ALA A 193 -1.36 -23.08 1.62
C ALA A 193 -0.66 -24.19 2.42
N ALA A 194 0.65 -24.09 2.59
CA ALA A 194 1.45 -25.01 3.40
C ALA A 194 1.56 -24.55 4.87
N GLY A 195 1.05 -23.36 5.18
CA GLY A 195 1.12 -22.75 6.50
C GLY A 195 0.33 -21.45 6.57
N PRO A 196 0.31 -20.79 7.74
CA PRO A 196 -0.40 -19.52 7.91
C PRO A 196 0.28 -18.39 7.12
N PRO A 197 -0.49 -17.34 6.74
CA PRO A 197 0.07 -16.12 6.18
C PRO A 197 1.00 -15.43 7.17
N ARG A 198 2.03 -14.77 6.64
CA ARG A 198 2.93 -13.90 7.40
C ARG A 198 3.25 -12.64 6.63
N VAL A 199 3.41 -11.53 7.35
CA VAL A 199 3.85 -10.27 6.74
C VAL A 199 5.37 -10.29 6.62
N VAL A 200 5.88 -10.12 5.42
CA VAL A 200 7.32 -10.08 5.11
C VAL A 200 7.61 -8.83 4.27
N GLU A 201 8.41 -7.91 4.81
CA GLU A 201 8.76 -6.64 4.15
C GLU A 201 7.52 -5.85 3.64
N GLY A 202 6.40 -5.95 4.36
CA GLY A 202 5.12 -5.31 4.02
C GLY A 202 4.23 -6.09 3.02
N TYR A 203 4.61 -7.31 2.65
CA TYR A 203 3.83 -8.20 1.78
C TYR A 203 3.22 -9.33 2.60
N LEU A 204 1.94 -9.62 2.38
CA LEU A 204 1.26 -10.72 3.05
C LEU A 204 1.54 -12.01 2.29
N MET A 205 2.55 -12.76 2.73
CA MET A 205 3.06 -13.95 2.06
C MET A 205 2.48 -15.21 2.68
N VAL A 206 2.17 -16.20 1.84
CA VAL A 206 1.67 -17.52 2.27
C VAL A 206 2.58 -18.59 1.68
N PRO A 207 3.22 -19.44 2.50
CA PRO A 207 3.93 -20.60 1.98
C PRO A 207 2.94 -21.55 1.29
N VAL A 208 3.32 -22.17 0.17
CA VAL A 208 2.46 -23.05 -0.63
C VAL A 208 3.10 -24.41 -0.89
N ALA A 209 2.27 -25.44 -1.05
CA ALA A 209 2.71 -26.79 -1.40
C ALA A 209 2.84 -26.98 -2.94
N PRO A 210 3.77 -27.80 -3.43
CA PRO A 210 4.76 -28.58 -2.66
C PRO A 210 5.92 -27.74 -2.12
N ALA A 211 6.20 -26.58 -2.72
CA ALA A 211 7.21 -25.64 -2.25
C ALA A 211 6.92 -24.23 -2.77
N GLY A 212 7.46 -23.23 -2.06
CA GLY A 212 7.41 -21.83 -2.43
C GLY A 212 6.50 -20.98 -1.58
N ALA A 213 6.25 -19.75 -2.03
CA ALA A 213 5.33 -18.83 -1.40
C ALA A 213 4.66 -17.92 -2.43
N VAL A 214 3.48 -17.43 -2.08
CA VAL A 214 2.71 -16.51 -2.90
C VAL A 214 2.23 -15.32 -2.06
N GLU A 215 2.01 -14.19 -2.69
CA GLU A 215 1.40 -13.03 -2.03
C GLU A 215 -0.12 -13.22 -1.94
N LEU A 216 -0.66 -13.31 -0.71
CA LEU A 216 -2.08 -13.61 -0.44
C LEU A 216 -3.03 -12.61 -1.10
N THR A 217 -2.61 -11.35 -1.26
CA THR A 217 -3.41 -10.30 -1.91
C THR A 217 -3.81 -10.69 -3.33
N LEU A 218 -3.10 -11.63 -3.97
CA LEU A 218 -3.32 -12.09 -5.34
C LEU A 218 -4.23 -13.30 -5.43
N PHE A 219 -4.64 -13.84 -4.28
CA PHE A 219 -5.44 -15.03 -4.16
C PHE A 219 -6.71 -14.77 -3.38
N SER A 220 -7.70 -15.63 -3.58
CA SER A 220 -8.90 -15.72 -2.76
C SER A 220 -8.97 -17.13 -2.18
N PRO A 221 -9.34 -17.30 -0.90
CA PRO A 221 -9.65 -18.63 -0.39
C PRO A 221 -10.82 -19.22 -1.19
N GLU A 222 -10.72 -20.50 -1.53
CA GLU A 222 -11.82 -21.22 -2.17
C GLU A 222 -13.04 -21.23 -1.24
N GLY A 223 -14.21 -20.86 -1.77
CA GLY A 223 -15.44 -20.71 -0.98
C GLY A 223 -15.63 -19.34 -0.34
N ALA A 224 -14.67 -18.42 -0.45
CA ALA A 224 -14.93 -17.02 -0.10
C ALA A 224 -15.92 -16.42 -1.12
N PRO A 225 -16.98 -15.72 -0.66
CA PRO A 225 -17.87 -15.03 -1.57
C PRO A 225 -17.05 -14.08 -2.44
N ALA A 226 -17.27 -14.13 -3.75
CA ALA A 226 -16.55 -13.29 -4.69
C ALA A 226 -16.73 -11.81 -4.27
N PRO A 227 -15.66 -11.01 -4.12
CA PRO A 227 -15.79 -9.60 -3.79
C PRO A 227 -16.49 -8.90 -4.96
N GLY A 228 -17.78 -8.61 -4.81
CA GLY A 228 -18.65 -8.09 -5.87
C GLY A 228 -19.86 -8.98 -6.22
N ALA A 229 -19.93 -10.19 -5.67
CA ALA A 229 -21.22 -10.83 -5.45
C ALA A 229 -21.81 -10.13 -4.22
N GLU A 230 -22.42 -8.96 -4.43
CA GLU A 230 -23.42 -8.50 -3.48
C GLU A 230 -24.41 -9.65 -3.27
N GLU A 231 -24.96 -9.73 -2.07
CA GLU A 231 -26.06 -10.60 -1.73
C GLU A 231 -27.26 -10.27 -2.63
N GLY A 232 -27.21 -10.72 -3.88
CA GLY A 232 -28.37 -11.03 -4.68
C GLY A 232 -29.01 -12.24 -4.04
N GLY A 233 -29.63 -12.04 -2.88
CA GLY A 233 -30.86 -12.77 -2.60
C GLY A 233 -31.67 -12.71 -3.89
N LEU A 234 -32.16 -13.87 -4.33
CA LEU A 234 -33.06 -13.93 -5.47
C LEU A 234 -34.05 -12.76 -5.32
N PRO A 235 -34.22 -11.90 -6.36
CA PRO A 235 -35.08 -10.74 -6.27
C PRO A 235 -36.40 -11.18 -5.65
N SER A 236 -36.86 -10.45 -4.63
CA SER A 236 -38.06 -10.84 -3.91
C SER A 236 -39.23 -10.95 -4.90
N GLU A 237 -40.24 -11.75 -4.57
CA GLU A 237 -41.42 -11.87 -5.43
C GLU A 237 -42.04 -10.49 -5.74
N GLU A 238 -41.92 -9.54 -4.80
CA GLU A 238 -42.34 -8.15 -4.96
C GLU A 238 -41.52 -7.38 -6.00
N ASP A 239 -40.19 -7.56 -6.01
CA ASP A 239 -39.31 -6.93 -7.01
C ASP A 239 -39.61 -7.45 -8.43
N VAL A 240 -39.84 -8.76 -8.56
CA VAL A 240 -40.22 -9.38 -9.85
C VAL A 240 -41.59 -8.87 -10.31
N ARG A 241 -42.54 -8.71 -9.39
CA ARG A 241 -43.88 -8.20 -9.68
C ARG A 241 -43.85 -6.74 -10.12
N ALA A 242 -43.09 -5.89 -9.43
CA ALA A 242 -42.94 -4.48 -9.77
C ALA A 242 -42.34 -4.28 -11.17
N VAL A 243 -41.38 -5.13 -11.57
CA VAL A 243 -40.80 -5.09 -12.92
C VAL A 243 -41.84 -5.52 -13.98
N LEU A 244 -42.62 -6.58 -13.72
CA LEU A 244 -43.68 -7.02 -14.63
C LEU A 244 -44.77 -5.96 -14.85
N GLU A 245 -45.19 -5.26 -13.79
CA GLU A 245 -46.18 -4.16 -13.88
C GLU A 245 -45.64 -2.96 -14.68
N SER A 246 -44.35 -2.65 -14.53
CA SER A 246 -43.69 -1.56 -15.28
C SER A 246 -43.56 -1.85 -16.78
N LEU A 247 -43.50 -3.12 -17.17
CA LEU A 247 -43.44 -3.54 -18.57
C LEU A 247 -44.81 -3.50 -19.24
N GLN A 248 -45.88 -3.83 -18.51
CA GLN A 248 -47.27 -3.78 -19.04
C GLN A 248 -47.79 -2.36 -19.23
N THR A 249 -47.36 -1.40 -18.41
CA THR A 249 -47.73 0.01 -18.53
C THR A 249 -47.07 0.72 -19.72
N ARG A 250 -45.96 0.20 -20.24
CA ARG A 250 -45.27 0.77 -21.41
C ARG A 250 -45.84 0.37 -22.76
N THR A 251 -46.76 -0.59 -22.83
CA THR A 251 -47.27 -1.12 -24.11
C THR A 251 -48.51 -0.39 -24.64
N VAL A 252 -49.01 0.68 -24.00
CA VAL A 252 -50.28 1.34 -24.39
C VAL A 252 -50.16 2.86 -24.65
N SER A 253 -48.99 3.37 -25.03
CA SER A 253 -48.86 4.77 -25.49
C SER A 253 -48.08 4.87 -26.80
N ALA A 254 -48.64 4.28 -27.83
CA ALA A 254 -48.30 4.56 -29.21
C ALA A 254 -49.60 4.78 -30.00
N GLY A 255 -50.07 6.03 -29.99
CA GLY A 255 -51.20 6.48 -30.79
C GLY A 255 -51.38 7.98 -30.63
N ASP A 256 -51.40 8.67 -31.76
CA ASP A 256 -51.68 10.11 -31.96
C ASP A 256 -50.47 11.03 -31.67
N GLY A 257 -49.76 11.61 -32.65
CA GLY A 257 -50.12 11.97 -34.01
C GLY A 257 -50.31 13.48 -34.09
N GLU A 258 -49.26 14.24 -34.44
CA GLU A 258 -49.50 15.53 -35.10
C GLU A 258 -48.28 15.99 -35.91
N ALA A 259 -48.51 16.09 -37.21
CA ALA A 259 -47.63 16.70 -38.19
C ALA A 259 -47.64 18.21 -38.01
N HIS A 260 -46.47 18.86 -38.04
CA HIS A 260 -46.19 20.24 -38.50
C HIS A 260 -44.66 20.32 -38.47
N GLY A 261 -43.91 20.63 -39.51
CA GLY A 261 -44.05 21.75 -40.43
C GLY A 261 -42.63 22.12 -40.85
N ARG A 262 -42.46 22.36 -42.14
CA ARG A 262 -41.22 22.74 -42.84
C ARG A 262 -40.38 23.80 -42.10
N ARG A 263 -39.05 23.70 -42.16
CA ARG A 263 -38.24 24.82 -42.68
C ARG A 263 -36.84 24.42 -43.14
N ARG A 264 -36.56 24.84 -44.37
CA ARG A 264 -35.28 24.80 -45.09
C ARG A 264 -34.26 25.79 -44.50
N GLY A 265 -32.98 25.42 -44.56
CA GLY A 265 -31.81 26.31 -44.63
C GLY A 265 -30.58 25.44 -44.51
N ARG A 266 -29.81 25.08 -45.55
CA ARG A 266 -29.09 25.86 -46.58
C ARG A 266 -28.15 26.93 -45.99
N GLY A 267 -26.94 26.50 -45.67
CA GLY A 267 -25.71 27.29 -45.57
C GLY A 267 -24.54 26.30 -45.55
N LYS A 268 -23.83 26.00 -46.65
CA LYS A 268 -22.81 26.81 -47.34
C LYS A 268 -21.75 27.40 -46.38
N GLY A 269 -20.71 26.61 -46.13
CA GLY A 269 -19.37 26.92 -46.65
C GLY A 269 -18.31 27.45 -45.68
N ARG A 270 -17.06 27.13 -46.07
CA ARG A 270 -15.76 27.74 -45.70
C ARG A 270 -15.21 27.27 -44.34
N HIS A 271 -13.92 26.96 -44.17
CA HIS A 271 -12.70 27.21 -44.93
C HIS A 271 -11.72 26.03 -44.73
#